data_AF-A0A4Q5V3U5-F1
#
_entry.id   AF-A0A4Q5V3U5-F1
#
_cell.length_a   1.000
_cell.length_b   1.000
_cell.length_c   1.000
_cell.angle_alpha   90.00
_cell.angle_beta   90.00
_cell.angle_gamma   90.00
#
_symmetry.space_group_name_H-M   'P 1'
#
loop_
_entity.id
_entity.type
_entity.pdbx_description
1 polymer ?
#
loop_
_entity_poly.entity_id
_entity_poly.type
_entity_poly.pdbx_seq_one_letter_code
_entity_poly.pdbx_strand_id
1 'polypeptide(L)'
;MQSAALFNILDSVDSTNNYAMAKLHEGLASHGMAWFAREQTAGKGQRGKQWHSEPGDNILLSIICKPAKAFISNPFFLSALIATTCNEFLQKITGESFYIKWPNDLYWRDRKTGGILIENKYQGDNWNWAVIGIGINVNQTMFASDLKKPVSIKEVSGKEQFDPQRLASELHEYILEKINTAEESDFTEILEKYNLFLYKKDETVKLKKDSATFSTNIQSVNAYGQLLTSDSTNRTFDFGEVEWIFTDLD
;
A
#
# COMPACT_ATOMS: atom_id res chain seq x y z
N MET A 1 -1.27 -15.82 30.54
CA MET A 1 -1.72 -14.85 29.53
C MET A 1 -2.13 -15.63 28.31
N GLN A 2 -3.40 -15.56 27.93
CA GLN A 2 -3.88 -16.18 26.71
C GLN A 2 -3.18 -15.48 25.55
N SER A 3 -2.47 -16.22 24.69
CA SER A 3 -1.90 -15.66 23.47
C SER A 3 -3.06 -15.09 22.65
N ALA A 4 -3.16 -13.77 22.54
CA ALA A 4 -4.17 -13.15 21.70
C ALA A 4 -3.84 -13.52 20.23
N ALA A 5 -4.86 -13.92 19.47
CA ALA A 5 -4.67 -14.11 18.03
C ALA A 5 -4.20 -12.77 17.43
N LEU A 6 -3.08 -12.80 16.71
CA LEU A 6 -2.56 -11.59 16.07
C LEU A 6 -3.49 -11.13 14.94
N PHE A 7 -4.25 -12.04 14.32
CA PHE A 7 -5.23 -11.71 13.29
C PHE A 7 -6.64 -11.69 13.87
N ASN A 8 -7.30 -10.53 13.80
CA ASN A 8 -8.63 -10.31 14.36
C ASN A 8 -9.61 -9.93 13.24
N ILE A 9 -10.87 -10.39 13.37
CA ILE A 9 -11.91 -10.17 12.38
C ILE A 9 -12.97 -9.25 12.96
N LEU A 10 -13.36 -8.24 12.19
CA LEU A 10 -14.44 -7.31 12.48
C LEU A 10 -15.53 -7.50 11.40
N ASP A 11 -16.79 -7.53 11.81
CA ASP A 11 -17.89 -7.61 10.84
C ASP A 11 -18.06 -6.27 10.10
N SER A 12 -18.08 -5.16 10.83
CA SER A 12 -18.17 -3.82 10.25
C SER A 12 -17.47 -2.79 11.14
N VAL A 13 -16.84 -1.79 10.54
CA VAL A 13 -16.12 -0.71 11.22
C VAL A 13 -16.14 0.56 10.37
N ASP A 14 -15.79 1.72 10.93
CA ASP A 14 -15.58 2.93 10.13
C ASP A 14 -14.34 2.77 9.23
N SER A 15 -13.19 2.53 9.86
CA SER A 15 -11.95 2.16 9.19
C SER A 15 -11.09 1.27 10.08
N THR A 16 -10.51 0.22 9.50
CA THR A 16 -9.54 -0.64 10.19
C THR A 16 -8.33 0.15 10.67
N ASN A 17 -7.91 1.20 9.95
CA ASN A 17 -6.83 2.08 10.40
C ASN A 17 -7.22 2.87 11.65
N ASN A 18 -8.42 3.45 11.68
CA ASN A 18 -8.92 4.17 12.85
C ASN A 18 -9.07 3.24 14.05
N TYR A 19 -9.61 2.04 13.83
CA TYR A 19 -9.74 1.02 14.86
C TYR A 19 -8.37 0.62 15.43
N ALA A 20 -7.40 0.33 14.56
CA ALA A 20 -6.04 -0.02 14.95
C ALA A 20 -5.36 1.11 15.75
N MET A 21 -5.52 2.36 15.31
CA MET A 21 -5.05 3.54 16.04
C MET A 21 -5.72 3.69 17.41
N ALA A 22 -7.03 3.44 17.52
CA ALA A 22 -7.72 3.46 18.81
C ALA A 22 -7.16 2.40 19.76
N LYS A 23 -6.90 1.17 19.28
CA LYS A 23 -6.28 0.11 20.10
C LYS A 23 -4.86 0.44 20.54
N LEU A 24 -4.09 1.15 19.73
CA LEU A 24 -2.80 1.71 20.14
C LEU A 24 -2.97 2.74 21.27
N HIS A 25 -3.92 3.66 21.14
CA HIS A 25 -4.18 4.68 22.17
C HIS A 25 -4.68 4.09 23.50
N GLU A 26 -5.47 3.02 23.43
CA GLU A 26 -5.95 2.28 24.61
C GLU A 26 -4.85 1.43 25.27
N GLY A 27 -3.66 1.30 24.67
CA GLY A 27 -2.60 0.42 25.16
C GLY A 27 -2.90 -1.07 25.00
N LEU A 28 -3.85 -1.41 24.11
CA LEU A 28 -4.32 -2.78 23.87
C LEU A 28 -3.72 -3.40 22.60
N ALA A 29 -2.92 -2.64 21.85
CA ALA A 29 -2.25 -3.12 20.65
C ALA A 29 -0.81 -3.57 20.96
N SER A 30 -0.39 -4.60 20.24
CA SER A 30 0.98 -5.13 20.24
C SER A 30 1.50 -5.22 18.82
N HIS A 31 2.82 -5.26 18.67
CA HIS A 31 3.45 -5.48 17.38
C HIS A 31 2.89 -6.75 16.70
N GLY A 32 2.55 -6.64 15.43
CA GLY A 32 2.02 -7.73 14.62
C GLY A 32 0.51 -7.95 14.77
N MET A 33 -0.17 -7.29 15.71
CA MET A 33 -1.64 -7.36 15.75
C MET A 33 -2.25 -6.71 14.52
N ALA A 34 -3.30 -7.32 14.00
CA ALA A 34 -3.98 -6.90 12.79
C ALA A 34 -5.49 -7.05 12.93
N TRP A 35 -6.22 -6.20 12.20
CA TRP A 35 -7.67 -6.23 12.08
C TRP A 35 -8.07 -6.25 10.62
N PHE A 36 -8.73 -7.32 10.23
CA PHE A 36 -9.46 -7.44 8.98
C PHE A 36 -10.93 -7.07 9.23
N ALA A 37 -11.53 -6.28 8.34
CA ALA A 37 -12.96 -5.99 8.39
C ALA A 37 -13.66 -6.55 7.15
N ARG A 38 -14.85 -7.14 7.33
CA ARG A 38 -15.71 -7.50 6.19
C ARG A 38 -16.29 -6.24 5.52
N GLU A 39 -16.49 -5.18 6.29
CA GLU A 39 -17.00 -3.90 5.78
C GLU A 39 -16.29 -2.71 6.44
N GLN A 40 -15.98 -1.69 5.64
CA GLN A 40 -15.65 -0.35 6.13
C GLN A 40 -16.69 0.65 5.64
N THR A 41 -17.35 1.34 6.57
CA THR A 41 -18.36 2.36 6.26
C THR A 41 -17.75 3.72 5.93
N ALA A 42 -16.50 3.95 6.32
CA ALA A 42 -15.75 5.18 6.07
C ALA A 42 -14.26 4.89 5.84
N GLY A 43 -13.96 3.95 4.94
CA GLY A 43 -12.60 3.54 4.62
C GLY A 43 -11.71 4.71 4.20
N LYS A 44 -10.46 4.73 4.67
CA LYS A 44 -9.52 5.83 4.43
C LYS A 44 -8.55 5.53 3.29
N GLY A 45 -8.42 6.50 2.40
CA GLY A 45 -7.30 6.63 1.48
C GLY A 45 -6.38 7.79 1.87
N GLN A 46 -5.34 8.01 1.07
CA GLN A 46 -4.44 9.16 1.26
C GLN A 46 -5.12 10.49 0.93
N ARG A 47 -4.62 11.58 1.54
CA ARG A 47 -5.05 12.97 1.28
C ARG A 47 -6.56 13.18 1.42
N GLY A 48 -7.17 12.50 2.40
CA GLY A 48 -8.60 12.63 2.70
C GLY A 48 -9.53 11.92 1.71
N LYS A 49 -8.99 11.17 0.74
CA LYS A 49 -9.81 10.33 -0.15
C LYS A 49 -10.44 9.19 0.64
N GLN A 50 -11.61 8.73 0.19
CA GLN A 50 -12.25 7.55 0.75
C GLN A 50 -11.84 6.30 -0.02
N TRP A 51 -11.77 5.18 0.69
CA TRP A 51 -11.63 3.85 0.12
C TRP A 51 -13.00 3.18 0.11
N HIS A 52 -13.56 2.99 -1.09
CA HIS A 52 -14.86 2.36 -1.30
C HIS A 52 -14.68 0.86 -1.49
N SER A 53 -15.54 0.06 -0.84
CA SER A 53 -15.53 -1.39 -0.90
C SER A 53 -16.92 -1.93 -0.67
N GLU A 54 -17.34 -2.91 -1.48
CA GLU A 54 -18.52 -3.71 -1.17
C GLU A 54 -18.24 -4.62 0.05
N PRO A 55 -19.24 -4.89 0.91
CA PRO A 55 -19.08 -5.77 2.06
C PRO A 55 -18.66 -7.19 1.65
N GLY A 56 -17.59 -7.70 2.27
CA GLY A 56 -17.11 -9.07 2.12
C GLY A 56 -16.31 -9.35 0.85
N ASP A 57 -16.18 -8.38 -0.05
CA ASP A 57 -15.59 -8.61 -1.38
C ASP A 57 -14.08 -8.36 -1.46
N ASN A 58 -13.51 -7.61 -0.51
CA ASN A 58 -12.15 -7.06 -0.62
C ASN A 58 -11.32 -7.30 0.65
N ILE A 59 -10.00 -7.18 0.53
CA ILE A 59 -9.13 -7.14 1.70
C ILE A 59 -9.16 -5.73 2.25
N LEU A 60 -9.64 -5.59 3.49
CA LEU A 60 -9.62 -4.36 4.28
C LEU A 60 -8.87 -4.70 5.57
N LEU A 61 -7.56 -4.45 5.58
CA LEU A 61 -6.66 -4.93 6.63
C LEU A 61 -5.84 -3.77 7.20
N SER A 62 -5.67 -3.73 8.51
CA SER A 62 -4.68 -2.86 9.16
C SER A 62 -3.79 -3.63 10.12
N ILE A 63 -2.48 -3.43 10.04
CA ILE A 63 -1.46 -4.12 10.83
C ILE A 63 -0.70 -3.12 11.70
N ILE A 64 -0.50 -3.44 12.97
CA ILE A 64 0.32 -2.68 13.91
C ILE A 64 1.78 -3.08 13.78
N CYS A 65 2.62 -2.11 13.47
CA CYS A 65 4.06 -2.29 13.43
C CYS A 65 4.73 -1.44 14.52
N LYS A 66 5.63 -2.04 15.30
CA LYS A 66 6.59 -1.31 16.11
C LYS A 66 7.87 -1.22 15.28
N PRO A 67 8.28 -0.04 14.80
CA PRO A 67 9.42 0.08 13.89
C PRO A 67 10.71 -0.46 14.53
N ALA A 68 11.32 -1.46 13.87
CA ALA A 68 12.66 -1.92 14.20
C ALA A 68 13.71 -0.85 13.84
N LYS A 69 14.94 -1.00 14.37
CA LYS A 69 16.05 -0.08 14.12
C LYS A 69 16.30 0.16 12.63
N ALA A 70 16.19 -0.89 11.80
CA ALA A 70 16.38 -0.80 10.35
C ALA A 70 15.44 0.24 9.69
N PHE A 71 14.18 0.29 10.11
CA PHE A 71 13.21 1.28 9.60
C PHE A 71 13.46 2.68 10.16
N ILE A 72 13.97 2.79 11.39
CA ILE A 72 14.30 4.09 11.98
C ILE A 72 15.45 4.75 11.20
N SER A 73 16.48 3.98 10.84
CA SER A 73 17.59 4.47 10.00
C SER A 73 17.12 4.92 8.62
N ASN A 74 16.17 4.19 8.02
CA ASN A 74 15.66 4.45 6.68
C ASN A 74 14.12 4.42 6.67
N PRO A 75 13.42 5.53 6.97
CA PRO A 75 11.96 5.51 7.14
C PRO A 75 11.18 5.05 5.90
N PHE A 76 11.70 5.30 4.70
CA PHE A 76 11.08 4.82 3.46
C PHE A 76 11.14 3.28 3.33
N PHE A 77 12.08 2.63 4.01
CA PHE A 77 12.26 1.17 3.94
C PHE A 77 10.96 0.43 4.30
N LEU A 78 10.25 0.83 5.35
CA LEU A 78 8.97 0.19 5.70
C LEU A 78 7.97 0.31 4.55
N SER A 79 7.83 1.50 3.94
CA SER A 79 6.90 1.69 2.82
C SER A 79 7.27 0.85 1.61
N ALA A 80 8.56 0.82 1.26
CA ALA A 80 9.06 0.02 0.15
C ALA A 80 8.84 -1.48 0.39
N LEU A 81 9.18 -1.96 1.59
CA LEU A 81 9.01 -3.36 1.99
C LEU A 81 7.55 -3.81 1.87
N ILE A 82 6.60 -3.04 2.44
CA ILE A 82 5.18 -3.40 2.36
C ILE A 82 4.68 -3.40 0.90
N ALA A 83 5.08 -2.41 0.10
CA ALA A 83 4.67 -2.34 -1.30
C ALA A 83 5.22 -3.53 -2.12
N THR A 84 6.49 -3.89 -1.96
CA THR A 84 7.08 -5.04 -2.65
C THR A 84 6.49 -6.36 -2.16
N THR A 85 6.26 -6.52 -0.86
CA THR A 85 5.63 -7.74 -0.31
C THR A 85 4.20 -7.92 -0.80
N CYS A 86 3.39 -6.84 -0.86
CA CYS A 86 2.05 -6.91 -1.44
C CYS A 86 2.08 -7.24 -2.94
N ASN A 87 3.02 -6.65 -3.68
CA ASN A 87 3.21 -6.92 -5.11
C ASN A 87 3.53 -8.42 -5.35
N GLU A 88 4.51 -8.96 -4.63
CA GLU A 88 4.87 -10.39 -4.69
C GLU A 88 3.71 -11.32 -4.32
N PHE A 89 2.95 -10.95 -3.29
CA PHE A 89 1.79 -11.72 -2.86
C PHE A 89 0.71 -11.78 -3.97
N LEU A 90 0.42 -10.65 -4.61
CA LEU A 90 -0.50 -10.58 -5.75
C LEU A 90 -0.01 -11.42 -6.92
N GLN A 91 1.29 -11.34 -7.24
CA GLN A 91 1.90 -12.18 -8.29
C GLN A 91 1.77 -13.66 -7.96
N LYS A 92 2.02 -14.07 -6.70
CA LYS A 92 1.89 -15.47 -6.26
C LYS A 92 0.46 -16.02 -6.41
N ILE A 93 -0.56 -15.20 -6.14
CA ILE A 93 -1.96 -15.63 -6.18
C ILE A 93 -2.51 -15.72 -7.61
N THR A 94 -2.11 -14.77 -8.45
CA THR A 94 -2.71 -14.58 -9.78
C THR A 94 -1.86 -15.12 -10.91
N GLY A 95 -0.53 -15.23 -10.73
CA GLY A 95 0.43 -15.52 -11.79
C GLY A 95 0.77 -14.33 -12.68
N GLU A 96 0.20 -13.15 -12.41
CA GLU A 96 0.34 -11.94 -13.23
C GLU A 96 1.35 -10.95 -12.63
N SER A 97 1.91 -10.09 -13.48
CA SER A 97 2.82 -9.03 -13.04
C SER A 97 2.05 -7.80 -12.55
N PHE A 98 2.46 -7.26 -11.41
CA PHE A 98 1.92 -6.02 -10.83
C PHE A 98 3.01 -4.95 -10.77
N TYR A 99 2.58 -3.72 -10.64
CA TYR A 99 3.43 -2.55 -10.53
C TYR A 99 3.09 -1.76 -9.27
N ILE A 100 4.09 -1.03 -8.75
CA ILE A 100 3.92 -0.09 -7.67
C ILE A 100 3.88 1.30 -8.29
N LYS A 101 2.69 1.91 -8.29
CA LYS A 101 2.57 3.32 -8.65
C LYS A 101 2.91 4.16 -7.44
N TRP A 102 3.97 4.94 -7.60
CA TRP A 102 4.57 5.67 -6.48
C TRP A 102 3.56 6.59 -5.75
N PRO A 103 3.61 6.59 -4.40
CA PRO A 103 4.50 5.77 -3.57
C PRO A 103 3.95 4.41 -3.14
N ASN A 104 2.65 4.14 -3.31
CA ASN A 104 1.96 3.18 -2.44
C ASN A 104 0.74 2.50 -3.07
N ASP A 105 0.45 2.74 -4.35
CA ASP A 105 -0.66 2.11 -5.04
C ASP A 105 -0.21 0.87 -5.80
N LEU A 106 -1.02 -0.18 -5.79
CA LEU A 106 -0.77 -1.44 -6.49
C LEU A 106 -1.57 -1.47 -7.79
N TYR A 107 -0.88 -1.69 -8.91
CA TYR A 107 -1.46 -1.62 -10.26
C TYR A 107 -1.25 -2.94 -11.00
N TRP A 108 -2.24 -3.36 -11.78
CA TRP A 108 -2.07 -4.34 -12.86
C TRP A 108 -2.26 -3.61 -14.19
N ARG A 109 -1.22 -3.59 -15.02
CA ARG A 109 -1.14 -2.66 -16.17
C ARG A 109 -1.45 -1.23 -15.69
N ASP A 110 -2.34 -0.51 -16.36
CA ASP A 110 -2.75 0.85 -16.00
C ASP A 110 -4.01 0.90 -15.12
N ARG A 111 -4.39 -0.22 -14.48
CA ARG A 111 -5.56 -0.34 -13.60
C ARG A 111 -5.15 -0.51 -12.13
N LYS A 112 -5.84 0.20 -11.23
CA LYS A 112 -5.56 0.16 -9.78
C LYS A 112 -6.23 -1.05 -9.11
N THR A 113 -5.42 -1.91 -8.50
CA THR A 113 -5.86 -3.11 -7.77
C THR A 113 -5.92 -2.89 -6.26
N GLY A 114 -5.08 -2.02 -5.72
CA GLY A 114 -4.98 -1.81 -4.28
C GLY A 114 -4.26 -0.54 -3.89
N GLY A 115 -4.26 -0.24 -2.61
CA GLY A 115 -3.55 0.88 -2.02
C GLY A 115 -3.09 0.57 -0.60
N ILE A 116 -1.93 1.14 -0.24
CA ILE A 116 -1.32 1.00 1.08
C ILE A 116 -1.34 2.36 1.78
N LEU A 117 -1.79 2.42 3.03
CA LEU A 117 -1.82 3.64 3.83
C LEU A 117 -1.08 3.40 5.16
N ILE A 118 0.14 3.92 5.26
CA ILE A 118 0.91 3.85 6.51
C ILE A 118 0.74 5.14 7.29
N GLU A 119 0.19 5.04 8.50
CA GLU A 119 0.05 6.16 9.44
C GLU A 119 1.03 5.97 10.60
N ASN A 120 2.01 6.89 10.72
CA ASN A 120 3.07 6.82 11.70
C ASN A 120 2.71 7.57 12.99
N LYS A 121 3.12 7.01 14.14
CA LYS A 121 3.00 7.65 15.45
C LYS A 121 4.38 7.93 16.02
N TYR A 122 4.73 9.21 16.07
CA TYR A 122 5.93 9.71 16.70
C TYR A 122 5.65 10.22 18.13
N GLN A 123 6.65 10.10 19.00
CA GLN A 123 6.71 10.76 20.30
C GLN A 123 8.05 11.51 20.38
N GLY A 124 8.00 12.83 20.14
CA GLY A 124 9.22 13.57 19.80
C GLY A 124 9.81 13.02 18.50
N ASP A 125 11.12 12.74 18.51
CA ASP A 125 11.83 12.18 17.36
C ASP A 125 11.73 10.64 17.27
N ASN A 126 11.13 9.99 18.28
CA ASN A 126 11.02 8.54 18.33
C ASN A 126 9.81 8.05 17.55
N TRP A 127 10.05 7.24 16.52
CA TRP A 127 9.01 6.54 15.78
C TRP A 127 8.53 5.31 16.57
N ASN A 128 7.46 5.48 17.34
CA ASN A 128 7.00 4.44 18.26
C ASN A 128 6.17 3.35 17.58
N TRP A 129 5.29 3.75 16.65
CA TRP A 129 4.35 2.84 15.99
C TRP A 129 4.07 3.26 14.55
N ALA A 130 3.66 2.30 13.73
CA ALA A 130 3.04 2.52 12.44
C ALA A 130 1.77 1.66 12.33
N VAL A 131 0.72 2.21 11.73
CA VAL A 131 -0.48 1.47 11.34
C VAL A 131 -0.46 1.33 9.83
N ILE A 132 -0.31 0.09 9.36
CA ILE A 132 -0.18 -0.26 7.94
C ILE A 132 -1.56 -0.70 7.45
N GLY A 133 -2.29 0.20 6.81
CA GLY A 133 -3.55 -0.09 6.12
C GLY A 133 -3.32 -0.63 4.72
N ILE A 134 -4.04 -1.68 4.35
CA ILE A 134 -3.96 -2.34 3.06
C ILE A 134 -5.39 -2.58 2.56
N GLY A 135 -5.71 -1.94 1.44
CA GLY A 135 -6.94 -2.15 0.67
C GLY A 135 -6.61 -2.85 -0.64
N ILE A 136 -7.19 -4.02 -0.90
CA ILE A 136 -7.04 -4.73 -2.19
C ILE A 136 -8.41 -5.13 -2.71
N ASN A 137 -8.71 -4.75 -3.94
CA ASN A 137 -9.89 -5.18 -4.67
C ASN A 137 -9.78 -6.68 -4.99
N VAL A 138 -10.61 -7.52 -4.36
CA VAL A 138 -10.51 -8.98 -4.52
C VAL A 138 -11.57 -9.54 -5.46
N ASN A 139 -12.84 -9.50 -5.05
CA ASN A 139 -13.97 -10.06 -5.81
C ASN A 139 -14.86 -8.99 -6.47
N GLN A 140 -14.75 -7.73 -6.03
CA GLN A 140 -15.56 -6.63 -6.53
C GLN A 140 -15.32 -6.40 -8.04
N THR A 141 -16.40 -6.30 -8.80
CA THR A 141 -16.36 -6.08 -10.27
C THR A 141 -17.16 -4.84 -10.69
N MET A 142 -18.00 -4.33 -9.81
CA MET A 142 -18.72 -3.08 -9.96
C MET A 142 -18.06 -2.03 -9.08
N PHE A 143 -17.62 -0.93 -9.69
CA PHE A 143 -16.93 0.14 -9.00
C PHE A 143 -17.63 1.47 -9.26
N ALA A 144 -17.50 2.42 -8.32
CA ALA A 144 -18.02 3.77 -8.50
C ALA A 144 -17.41 4.43 -9.75
N SER A 145 -18.23 5.16 -10.50
CA SER A 145 -17.87 5.70 -11.83
C SER A 145 -16.77 6.76 -11.80
N ASP A 146 -16.52 7.37 -10.65
CA ASP A 146 -15.48 8.37 -10.42
C ASP A 146 -14.09 7.74 -10.13
N LEU A 147 -14.03 6.42 -9.88
CA LEU A 147 -12.78 5.71 -9.70
C LEU A 147 -12.06 5.53 -11.04
N LYS A 148 -10.80 5.96 -11.09
CA LYS A 148 -9.97 5.86 -12.29
C LYS A 148 -9.45 4.43 -12.47
N LYS A 149 -10.00 3.72 -13.45
CA LYS A 149 -9.53 2.39 -13.92
C LYS A 149 -9.33 1.38 -12.76
N PRO A 150 -10.29 1.14 -11.85
CA PRO A 150 -10.14 0.09 -10.83
C PRO A 150 -10.12 -1.30 -11.48
N VAL A 151 -9.49 -2.27 -10.84
CA VAL A 151 -9.54 -3.70 -11.20
C VAL A 151 -9.48 -4.55 -9.94
N SER A 152 -10.08 -5.73 -9.96
CA SER A 152 -9.94 -6.72 -8.87
C SER A 152 -9.07 -7.91 -9.26
N ILE A 153 -8.53 -8.64 -8.28
CA ILE A 153 -7.73 -9.84 -8.57
C ILE A 153 -8.57 -10.95 -9.22
N LYS A 154 -9.89 -10.97 -9.02
CA LYS A 154 -10.86 -11.79 -9.76
C LYS A 154 -10.79 -11.51 -11.26
N GLU A 155 -10.89 -10.25 -11.67
CA GLU A 155 -10.76 -9.86 -13.08
C GLU A 155 -9.37 -10.18 -13.63
N VAL A 156 -8.31 -9.94 -12.85
CA VAL A 156 -6.92 -10.17 -13.28
C VAL A 156 -6.63 -11.65 -13.52
N SER A 157 -7.04 -12.52 -12.60
CA SER A 157 -6.71 -13.95 -12.63
C SER A 157 -7.68 -14.81 -13.46
N GLY A 158 -8.87 -14.29 -13.77
CA GLY A 158 -9.95 -15.06 -14.40
C GLY A 158 -10.57 -16.15 -13.52
N LYS A 159 -10.22 -16.22 -12.23
CA LYS A 159 -10.82 -17.17 -11.27
C LYS A 159 -12.21 -16.71 -10.84
N GLU A 160 -13.10 -17.64 -10.50
CA GLU A 160 -14.50 -17.32 -10.19
C GLU A 160 -14.67 -16.57 -8.87
N GLN A 161 -13.93 -16.96 -7.82
CA GLN A 161 -14.08 -16.40 -6.48
C GLN A 161 -12.81 -16.62 -5.65
N PHE A 162 -12.51 -15.67 -4.78
CA PHE A 162 -11.54 -15.79 -3.71
C PHE A 162 -12.20 -15.65 -2.34
N ASP A 163 -11.53 -16.11 -1.29
CA ASP A 163 -11.87 -15.83 0.11
C ASP A 163 -11.00 -14.66 0.61
N PRO A 164 -11.54 -13.43 0.73
CA PRO A 164 -10.75 -12.28 1.13
C PRO A 164 -10.22 -12.37 2.56
N GLN A 165 -10.94 -13.05 3.47
CA GLN A 165 -10.48 -13.23 4.84
C GLN A 165 -9.25 -14.14 4.88
N ARG A 166 -9.29 -15.26 4.14
CA ARG A 166 -8.15 -16.17 4.02
C ARG A 166 -6.95 -15.45 3.39
N LEU A 167 -7.16 -14.74 2.28
CA LEU A 167 -6.08 -13.99 1.63
C LEU A 167 -5.50 -12.90 2.55
N ALA A 168 -6.34 -12.20 3.32
CA ALA A 168 -5.88 -11.21 4.30
C ALA A 168 -5.04 -11.85 5.41
N SER A 169 -5.40 -13.05 5.88
CA SER A 169 -4.61 -13.80 6.87
C SER A 169 -3.26 -14.24 6.30
N GLU A 170 -3.24 -14.78 5.08
CA GLU A 170 -2.00 -15.19 4.40
C GLU A 170 -1.09 -13.97 4.12
N LEU A 171 -1.66 -12.83 3.74
CA LEU A 171 -0.91 -11.57 3.54
C LEU A 171 -0.37 -11.03 4.87
N HIS A 172 -1.15 -11.08 5.94
CA HIS A 172 -0.73 -10.66 7.27
C HIS A 172 0.47 -11.47 7.76
N GLU A 173 0.42 -12.79 7.65
CA GLU A 173 1.54 -13.68 8.00
C GLU A 173 2.79 -13.34 7.17
N TYR A 174 2.64 -13.16 5.85
CA TYR A 174 3.77 -12.87 4.98
C TYR A 174 4.42 -11.51 5.28
N ILE A 175 3.60 -10.48 5.51
CA ILE A 175 4.10 -9.15 5.92
C ILE A 175 4.76 -9.20 7.29
N LEU A 176 4.16 -9.90 8.25
CA LEU A 176 4.70 -9.97 9.61
C LEU A 176 6.05 -10.69 9.63
N GLU A 177 6.20 -11.77 8.86
CA GLU A 177 7.49 -12.43 8.65
C GLU A 177 8.52 -11.43 8.11
N LYS A 178 8.22 -10.74 7.01
CA LYS A 178 9.12 -9.78 6.37
C LYS A 178 9.52 -8.62 7.29
N ILE A 179 8.58 -8.10 8.08
CA ILE A 179 8.87 -7.04 9.05
C ILE A 179 9.80 -7.55 10.16
N ASN A 180 9.56 -8.77 10.67
CA ASN A 180 10.31 -9.33 11.78
C ASN A 180 11.74 -9.73 11.40
N THR A 181 11.97 -10.10 10.14
CA THR A 181 13.29 -10.51 9.64
C THR A 181 14.06 -9.39 8.96
N ALA A 182 13.49 -8.19 8.82
CA ALA A 182 14.14 -7.09 8.10
C ALA A 182 15.36 -6.55 8.84
N GLU A 183 16.50 -6.55 8.15
CA GLU A 183 17.76 -5.97 8.61
C GLU A 183 18.09 -4.69 7.81
N GLU A 184 18.96 -3.84 8.37
CA GLU A 184 19.33 -2.57 7.73
C GLU A 184 20.04 -2.79 6.38
N SER A 185 20.76 -3.90 6.22
CA SER A 185 21.41 -4.30 4.96
C SER A 185 20.43 -4.60 3.84
N ASP A 186 19.19 -4.97 4.16
CA ASP A 186 18.19 -5.39 3.16
C ASP A 186 17.61 -4.18 2.42
N PHE A 187 17.78 -2.96 2.94
CA PHE A 187 17.14 -1.78 2.39
C PHE A 187 17.51 -1.53 0.92
N THR A 188 18.78 -1.71 0.56
CA THR A 188 19.24 -1.52 -0.82
C THR A 188 18.54 -2.48 -1.77
N GLU A 189 18.48 -3.77 -1.44
CA GLU A 189 17.81 -4.79 -2.27
C GLU A 189 16.30 -4.49 -2.39
N ILE A 190 15.65 -4.11 -1.30
CA ILE A 190 14.22 -3.78 -1.30
C ILE A 190 13.94 -2.51 -2.11
N LEU A 191 14.82 -1.50 -2.06
CA LEU A 191 14.70 -0.31 -2.88
C LEU A 191 14.92 -0.61 -4.36
N GLU A 192 15.88 -1.47 -4.70
CA GLU A 192 16.09 -1.94 -6.08
C GLU A 192 14.86 -2.69 -6.59
N LYS A 193 14.29 -3.58 -5.77
CA LYS A 193 13.07 -4.32 -6.09
C LYS A 193 11.85 -3.40 -6.25
N TYR A 194 11.71 -2.41 -5.39
CA TYR A 194 10.68 -1.39 -5.52
C TYR A 194 10.78 -0.68 -6.87
N ASN A 195 12.01 -0.28 -7.25
CA ASN A 195 12.27 0.37 -8.53
C ASN A 195 12.08 -0.55 -9.73
N LEU A 196 12.38 -1.84 -9.60
CA LEU A 196 12.11 -2.83 -10.65
C LEU A 196 10.62 -2.90 -10.99
N PHE A 197 9.74 -2.81 -9.98
CA PHE A 197 8.30 -2.83 -10.16
C PHE A 197 7.66 -1.43 -10.26
N LEU A 198 8.47 -0.37 -10.39
CA LEU A 198 7.96 0.99 -10.46
C LEU A 198 7.11 1.19 -11.72
N TYR A 199 5.85 1.57 -11.52
CA TYR A 199 4.90 1.81 -12.60
C TYR A 199 5.43 2.90 -13.56
N LYS A 200 5.39 2.61 -14.86
CA LYS A 200 5.84 3.49 -15.94
C LYS A 200 7.33 3.86 -15.86
N LYS A 201 8.16 3.08 -15.18
CA LYS A 201 9.61 3.29 -15.17
C LYS A 201 10.17 3.30 -16.58
N ASP A 202 11.03 4.27 -16.86
CA ASP A 202 11.62 4.57 -18.16
C ASP A 202 10.59 4.98 -19.24
N GLU A 203 9.33 5.22 -18.88
CA GLU A 203 8.28 5.74 -19.79
C GLU A 203 8.03 7.24 -19.55
N THR A 204 7.58 7.93 -20.61
CA THR A 204 7.15 9.33 -20.51
C THR A 204 5.71 9.40 -19.99
N VAL A 205 5.51 10.16 -18.93
CA VAL A 205 4.19 10.37 -18.32
C VAL A 205 3.88 11.85 -18.19
N LYS A 206 2.62 12.17 -17.95
CA LYS A 206 2.17 13.54 -17.70
C LYS A 206 1.92 13.75 -16.20
N LEU A 207 2.65 14.71 -15.62
CA LEU A 207 2.50 15.10 -14.22
C LEU A 207 1.98 16.53 -14.12
N LYS A 208 1.28 16.82 -13.02
CA LYS A 208 0.84 18.17 -12.65
C LYS A 208 1.44 18.56 -11.31
N LYS A 209 2.07 19.74 -11.25
CA LYS A 209 2.49 20.42 -10.01
C LYS A 209 1.86 21.81 -10.02
N ASP A 210 1.14 22.14 -8.97
CA ASP A 210 0.35 23.38 -8.87
C ASP A 210 -0.62 23.55 -10.07
N SER A 211 -0.45 24.61 -10.86
CA SER A 211 -1.25 24.87 -12.07
C SER A 211 -0.60 24.33 -13.35
N ALA A 212 0.65 23.88 -13.30
CA ALA A 212 1.41 23.47 -14.47
C ALA A 212 1.31 21.97 -14.71
N THR A 213 1.11 21.59 -15.97
CA THR A 213 1.17 20.20 -16.43
C THR A 213 2.34 20.05 -17.39
N PHE A 214 3.15 19.01 -17.21
CA PHE A 214 4.35 18.77 -18.02
C PHE A 214 4.55 17.27 -18.24
N SER A 215 5.24 16.92 -19.32
CA SER A 215 5.66 15.55 -19.60
C SER A 215 7.07 15.31 -19.06
N THR A 216 7.31 14.16 -18.47
CA THR A 216 8.63 13.76 -17.94
C THR A 216 8.75 12.24 -17.94
N ASN A 217 9.97 11.74 -18.03
CA ASN A 217 10.26 10.32 -17.94
C ASN A 217 10.44 9.90 -16.46
N ILE A 218 9.76 8.82 -16.04
CA ILE A 218 9.94 8.28 -14.69
C ILE A 218 11.26 7.51 -14.63
N GLN A 219 12.17 7.88 -13.72
CA GLN A 219 13.48 7.25 -13.63
C GLN A 219 13.52 6.22 -12.51
N SER A 220 13.26 6.66 -11.28
CA SER A 220 13.37 5.83 -10.09
C SER A 220 12.76 6.52 -8.87
N VAL A 221 12.82 5.85 -7.73
CA VAL A 221 12.56 6.38 -6.40
C VAL A 221 13.83 6.22 -5.58
N ASN A 222 14.26 7.31 -4.94
CA ASN A 222 15.50 7.32 -4.16
C ASN A 222 15.31 6.78 -2.73
N ALA A 223 16.40 6.73 -1.95
CA ALA A 223 16.39 6.24 -0.56
C ALA A 223 15.47 7.03 0.39
N TYR A 224 15.11 8.27 0.04
CA TYR A 224 14.20 9.11 0.81
C TYR A 224 12.73 8.92 0.40
N GLY A 225 12.46 8.04 -0.57
CA GLY A 225 11.11 7.83 -1.10
C GLY A 225 10.64 8.89 -2.08
N GLN A 226 11.55 9.70 -2.62
CA GLN A 226 11.23 10.75 -3.58
C GLN A 226 11.23 10.21 -5.01
N LEU A 227 10.28 10.66 -5.82
CA LEU A 227 10.20 10.30 -7.23
C LEU A 227 11.23 11.10 -8.02
N LEU A 228 12.13 10.40 -8.70
CA LEU A 228 13.08 10.97 -9.65
C LEU A 228 12.51 10.88 -11.06
N THR A 229 12.50 12.00 -11.76
CA THR A 229 12.08 12.07 -13.16
C THR A 229 13.10 12.86 -13.97
N SER A 230 13.09 12.69 -15.28
CA SER A 230 13.96 13.43 -16.19
C SER A 230 13.18 13.97 -17.38
N ASP A 231 13.50 15.17 -17.81
CA ASP A 231 13.10 15.75 -19.10
C ASP A 231 14.34 16.34 -19.78
N SER A 232 14.37 17.65 -20.04
CA SER A 232 15.61 18.39 -20.27
C SER A 232 16.50 18.50 -19.02
N THR A 233 15.93 18.25 -17.84
CA THR A 233 16.55 18.39 -16.52
C THR A 233 16.13 17.25 -15.61
N ASN A 234 16.96 16.90 -14.63
CA ASN A 234 16.58 15.97 -13.57
C ASN A 234 15.71 16.69 -12.54
N ARG A 235 14.61 16.05 -12.13
CA ARG A 235 13.67 16.56 -11.13
C ARG A 235 13.48 15.53 -10.03
N THR A 236 13.16 16.03 -8.84
CA THR A 236 12.88 15.23 -7.65
C THR A 236 11.61 15.74 -7.02
N PHE A 237 10.71 14.83 -6.66
CA PHE A 237 9.41 15.17 -6.07
C PHE A 237 9.19 14.43 -4.76
N ASP A 238 8.85 15.18 -3.72
CA ASP A 238 8.37 14.62 -2.46
C ASP A 238 6.94 14.09 -2.61
N PHE A 239 6.59 13.16 -1.73
CA PHE A 239 5.24 12.59 -1.72
C PHE A 239 4.16 13.68 -1.64
N GLY A 240 3.24 13.66 -2.61
CA GLY A 240 2.12 14.59 -2.68
C GLY A 240 2.40 15.87 -3.46
N GLU A 241 3.64 16.14 -3.88
CA GLU A 241 3.96 17.33 -4.68
C GLU A 241 3.41 17.29 -6.11
N VAL A 242 3.24 16.10 -6.68
CA VAL A 242 2.79 15.91 -8.06
C VAL A 242 1.56 15.03 -8.14
N GLU A 243 0.73 15.30 -9.14
CA GLU A 243 -0.43 14.50 -9.50
C GLU A 243 -0.21 13.84 -10.87
N TRP A 244 -0.55 12.56 -10.96
CA TRP A 244 -0.51 11.83 -12.22
C TRP A 244 -1.72 12.20 -13.07
N ILE A 245 -1.48 12.65 -14.30
CA ILE A 245 -2.51 12.92 -15.29
C ILE A 245 -2.55 11.76 -16.27
N PHE A 246 -3.62 10.97 -16.19
CA PHE A 246 -3.91 9.94 -17.17
C PHE A 246 -4.61 10.58 -18.37
N THR A 247 -4.12 10.30 -19.57
CA THR A 247 -4.82 10.64 -20.81
C THR A 247 -5.60 9.43 -21.30
N ASP A 248 -6.66 9.64 -22.09
CA ASP A 248 -7.49 8.55 -22.63
C ASP A 248 -6.74 7.63 -23.62
N LEU A 249 -5.49 7.96 -23.94
CA LEU A 249 -4.59 7.22 -24.82
C LEU A 249 -3.55 6.37 -24.07
N ASP A 250 -3.51 6.45 -22.73
CA ASP A 250 -2.59 5.66 -21.87
C ASP A 250 -3.20 4.33 -21.44
#